data_AF-A0A3D4UWB5-F1
#
_entry.id   AF-A0A3D4UWB5-F1
#
_cell.length_a   1.000
_cell.length_b   1.000
_cell.length_c   1.000
_cell.angle_alpha   90.00
_cell.angle_beta   90.00
_cell.angle_gamma   90.00
#
_symmetry.space_group_name_H-M   'P 1'
#
loop_
_entity.id
_entity.type
_entity.pdbx_description
1 polymer ?
#
loop_
_entity_poly.entity_id
_entity_poly.type
_entity_poly.pdbx_seq_one_letter_code
_entity_poly.pdbx_strand_id
1 'polypeptide(L)' 'LTISSRGDKNYPITAPGMEFDDPYSLNTVDICPVGALTSTDFRFKARVWEMNQTPSIDITGGKGTNVDLWTRD' A
#
# COMPACT_ATOMS: atom_id res chain seq x y z
N LEU A 1 5.17 -10.43 5.58
CA LEU A 1 5.89 -10.94 4.39
C LEU A 1 7.27 -11.41 4.81
N THR A 2 7.78 -12.48 4.22
CA THR A 2 9.15 -12.97 4.41
C THR A 2 9.80 -13.20 3.05
N ILE A 3 11.13 -13.14 2.99
CA ILE A 3 11.87 -13.52 1.79
C ILE A 3 12.08 -15.02 1.82
N SER A 4 11.55 -15.70 0.81
CA SER A 4 11.84 -17.11 0.57
C SER A 4 12.97 -17.26 -0.45
N SER A 5 13.68 -18.38 -0.39
CA SER A 5 14.82 -18.69 -1.27
C SER A 5 15.99 -17.69 -1.15
N ARG A 6 17.05 -17.90 -1.95
CA ARG A 6 18.30 -17.12 -1.91
C ARG A 6 18.83 -16.91 -3.33
N GLY A 7 19.74 -15.94 -3.50
CA GLY A 7 20.31 -15.61 -4.80
C GLY A 7 19.36 -14.77 -5.67
N ASP A 8 19.43 -14.96 -6.98
CA ASP A 8 18.56 -14.34 -7.98
C ASP A 8 17.08 -14.73 -7.80
N LYS A 9 16.81 -15.96 -7.31
CA LYS A 9 15.46 -16.50 -7.11
C LYS A 9 14.89 -16.21 -5.73
N ASN A 10 15.29 -15.13 -5.08
CA ASN A 10 14.63 -14.72 -3.85
C ASN A 10 13.30 -14.02 -4.16
N TYR A 11 12.23 -14.33 -3.41
CA TYR A 11 10.93 -13.68 -3.62
C TYR A 11 10.17 -13.48 -2.30
N PRO A 12 9.48 -12.33 -2.16
CA PRO A 12 8.62 -12.05 -1.01
C PRO A 12 7.37 -12.93 -1.05
N ILE A 13 7.02 -13.57 0.06
CA ILE A 13 5.82 -14.40 0.21
C ILE A 13 5.31 -14.35 1.66
N THR A 14 4.07 -14.75 1.90
CA THR A 14 3.55 -15.02 3.24
C THR A 14 4.12 -16.33 3.80
N ALA A 15 4.01 -16.53 5.12
CA ALA A 15 4.35 -17.81 5.71
C ALA A 15 3.41 -18.92 5.17
N PRO A 16 3.86 -20.18 5.07
CA PRO A 16 3.01 -21.26 4.57
C PRO A 16 1.68 -21.36 5.31
N GLY A 17 0.57 -21.34 4.57
CA GLY A 17 -0.79 -21.42 5.13
C GLY A 17 -1.34 -20.11 5.72
N MET A 18 -0.60 -19.00 5.60
CA MET A 18 -1.03 -17.70 6.11
C MET A 18 -1.38 -16.75 4.95
N GLU A 19 -2.46 -16.01 5.13
CA GLU A 19 -2.83 -14.89 4.26
C GLU A 19 -2.22 -13.58 4.78
N PHE A 20 -2.08 -12.61 3.88
CA PHE A 20 -1.60 -11.27 4.23
C PHE A 20 -2.78 -10.38 4.61
N ASP A 21 -3.41 -10.70 5.74
CA ASP A 21 -4.63 -10.05 6.22
C ASP A 21 -4.40 -9.42 7.60
N ASP A 22 -3.85 -8.20 7.59
CA ASP A 22 -3.72 -7.35 8.77
C ASP A 22 -4.35 -5.99 8.46
N PRO A 23 -5.00 -5.30 9.43
CA PRO A 23 -5.60 -3.98 9.21
C PRO A 23 -4.62 -2.93 8.67
N TYR A 24 -3.31 -3.06 8.93
CA TYR A 24 -2.26 -2.17 8.46
C TYR A 24 -1.50 -2.71 7.24
N SER A 25 -1.91 -3.86 6.69
CA SER A 25 -1.28 -4.49 5.52
C SER A 25 -1.19 -3.55 4.31
N LEU A 26 -2.19 -2.69 4.12
CA LEU A 26 -2.27 -1.76 2.99
C LEU A 26 -1.17 -0.69 3.03
N ASN A 27 -0.63 -0.35 4.20
CA ASN A 27 0.51 0.58 4.32
C ASN A 27 1.79 0.02 3.66
N THR A 28 1.83 -1.28 3.38
CA THR A 28 2.94 -1.91 2.64
C THR A 28 3.00 -1.44 1.19
N VAL A 29 1.88 -0.99 0.62
CA VAL A 29 1.83 -0.41 -0.73
C VAL A 29 2.71 0.83 -0.81
N ASP A 30 2.65 1.70 0.20
CA ASP A 30 3.44 2.94 0.24
C ASP A 30 4.91 2.70 0.54
N ILE A 31 5.22 1.64 1.30
CA ILE A 31 6.60 1.23 1.60
C ILE A 31 7.28 0.60 0.37
N CYS A 32 6.52 0.02 -0.57
CA CYS A 32 7.07 -0.70 -1.71
C CYS A 32 7.74 0.26 -2.72
N PRO A 33 9.06 0.14 -2.96
CA PRO A 33 9.78 1.11 -3.80
C PRO A 33 9.59 0.91 -5.31
N VAL A 34 9.04 -0.23 -5.74
CA VAL A 34 9.06 -0.69 -7.15
C VAL A 34 7.68 -1.00 -7.74
N GLY A 35 6.60 -0.64 -7.07
CA GLY A 35 5.23 -0.90 -7.55
C GLY A 35 4.88 -2.39 -7.67
N ALA A 36 5.66 -3.29 -7.06
CA ALA A 36 5.35 -4.72 -7.01
C ALA A 36 4.12 -5.00 -6.13
N LEU A 37 3.90 -4.18 -5.10
CA LEU A 37 2.75 -4.22 -4.21
C LEU A 37 1.93 -2.95 -4.46
N THR A 38 0.72 -3.10 -4.98
CA THR A 38 -0.19 -1.99 -5.30
C THR A 38 -1.57 -2.27 -4.70
N SER A 39 -2.27 -1.21 -4.28
CA SER A 39 -3.65 -1.32 -3.82
C SER A 39 -4.53 -1.87 -4.94
N THR A 40 -5.24 -2.97 -4.69
CA THR A 40 -6.14 -3.59 -5.67
C THR A 40 -7.28 -2.66 -6.06
N ASP A 41 -7.79 -1.88 -5.11
CA ASP A 41 -8.86 -0.91 -5.38
C ASP A 41 -8.37 0.22 -6.28
N PHE A 42 -7.19 0.78 -6.04
CA PHE A 42 -6.71 1.94 -6.81
C PHE A 42 -6.03 1.57 -8.15
N ARG A 43 -5.62 0.31 -8.31
CA ARG A 43 -4.84 -0.16 -9.45
C ARG A 43 -5.50 0.23 -10.78
N PHE A 44 -4.79 1.03 -11.57
CA PHE A 44 -5.20 1.53 -12.90
C PHE A 44 -6.33 2.57 -12.94
N LYS A 45 -6.77 3.13 -11.81
CA LYS A 45 -7.81 4.18 -11.80
C LYS A 45 -7.28 5.56 -12.25
N ALA A 46 -6.07 5.93 -11.85
CA ALA A 46 -5.43 7.20 -12.20
C ALA A 46 -3.90 7.12 -12.09
N ARG A 47 -3.21 8.15 -12.61
CA ARG A 47 -1.76 8.38 -12.43
C ARG A 47 -1.52 9.54 -11.48
N VAL A 48 -0.34 9.57 -10.85
CA VAL A 48 0.00 10.59 -9.83
C VAL A 48 -0.11 12.03 -10.38
N TRP A 49 0.29 12.24 -11.64
CA TRP A 49 0.20 13.57 -12.29
C TRP A 49 -1.22 13.95 -12.74
N GLU A 50 -2.19 13.06 -12.63
CA GLU A 50 -3.60 13.33 -12.93
C GLU A 50 -4.38 13.77 -11.69
N MET A 51 -3.75 13.78 -10.51
CA MET A 51 -4.40 13.99 -9.22
C MET A 51 -3.86 15.22 -8.49
N ASN A 52 -4.73 15.86 -7.72
CA ASN A 52 -4.38 16.94 -6.79
C ASN A 52 -4.21 16.38 -5.37
N GLN A 53 -3.12 16.74 -4.70
CA GLN A 53 -2.81 16.30 -3.33
C GLN A 53 -3.17 17.41 -2.33
N THR A 54 -3.97 17.08 -1.31
CA THR A 54 -4.32 17.99 -0.21
C THR A 54 -4.03 17.35 1.16
N PRO A 55 -3.17 17.95 2.01
CA PRO A 55 -2.94 17.48 3.38
C PRO A 55 -4.21 17.59 4.23
N SER A 56 -4.55 16.54 5.00
CA SER A 56 -5.75 16.47 5.83
C SER A 56 -5.57 15.56 7.06
N ILE A 57 -6.65 15.32 7.80
CA ILE A 57 -6.71 14.49 9.01
C ILE A 57 -7.84 13.47 8.86
N ASP A 58 -7.56 12.18 9.10
CA ASP A 58 -8.56 11.12 9.08
C ASP A 58 -9.53 11.19 10.27
N ILE A 59 -10.80 10.88 10.00
CA ILE A 59 -11.89 10.86 10.98
C ILE A 59 -12.35 9.43 11.33
N THR A 60 -11.84 8.42 10.64
CA THR A 60 -12.28 7.03 10.76
C THR A 60 -11.83 6.39 12.08
N GLY A 61 -10.74 6.89 12.66
CA GLY A 61 -10.25 6.48 13.99
C GLY A 61 -10.17 7.63 15.00
N GLY A 62 -10.10 7.30 16.29
CA GLY A 62 -9.94 8.29 17.38
C GLY A 62 -8.54 8.91 17.48
N LYS A 63 -7.62 8.58 16.56
CA LYS A 63 -6.22 9.05 16.57
C LYS A 63 -5.99 10.33 15.76
N GLY A 64 -6.88 10.67 14.83
CA GLY A 64 -6.69 11.82 13.95
C GLY A 64 -5.39 11.72 13.15
N THR A 65 -5.17 10.61 12.44
CA THR A 65 -3.91 10.39 11.70
C THR A 65 -3.81 11.36 10.53
N ASN A 66 -2.61 11.88 10.28
CA ASN A 66 -2.33 12.67 9.08
C ASN A 66 -2.52 11.82 7.83
N VAL A 67 -3.25 12.36 6.85
CA VAL A 67 -3.51 11.72 5.56
C VAL A 67 -3.39 12.73 4.44
N ASP A 68 -3.01 12.25 3.26
CA ASP A 68 -3.05 13.02 2.03
C ASP A 68 -4.25 12.59 1.20
N LEU A 69 -5.16 13.53 0.94
CA LEU A 69 -6.31 13.30 0.08
C LEU A 69 -5.91 13.54 -1.37
N TRP A 70 -6.00 12.48 -2.17
CA TRP A 70 -5.77 12.51 -3.61
C TRP A 70 -7.12 12.57 -4.33
N THR A 71 -7.41 13.70 -4.96
CA THR A 71 -8.64 13.89 -5.73
C THR A 71 -8.33 14.04 -7.21
N ARG A 72 -9.25 13.55 -8.05
CA ARG A 72 -9.25 13.75 -9.49
C ARG A 72 -10.61 14.35 -9.86
N ASP A 73 -10.58 15.51 -10.53
CA ASP A 73 -11.76 16.19 -11.05
C ASP A 73 -12.37 15.46 -12.27
#